data_AF-A0A329U148-F1
#
_entry.id   AF-A0A329U148-F1
#
_cell.length_a   1.000
_cell.length_b   1.000
_cell.length_c   1.000
_cell.angle_alpha   90.00
_cell.angle_beta   90.00
_cell.angle_gamma   90.00
#
_symmetry.space_group_name_H-M   'P 1'
#
loop_
_entity.id
_entity.type
_entity.pdbx_description
1 polymer ?
#
loop_
_entity_poly.entity_id
_entity_poly.type
_entity_poly.pdbx_seq_one_letter_code
_entity_poly.pdbx_strand_id
1 'polypeptide(L)' 'MNFNGEERMLMMLYNPGTRLGLMQELRLMQCYLLPDETALHELSECFIEKLKLMTDAEFSETEFPLE' A
#
# COMPACT_ATOMS: atom_id res chain seq x y z
N MET A 1 11.94 -0.69 6.94
CA MET A 1 10.62 -0.67 7.66
C MET A 1 10.05 -2.09 7.67
N ASN A 2 9.19 -2.43 8.64
CA ASN A 2 8.48 -3.72 8.66
C ASN A 2 7.00 -3.53 8.30
N PHE A 3 6.52 -4.28 7.30
CA PHE A 3 5.11 -4.33 6.91
C PHE A 3 4.40 -5.48 7.63
N ASN A 4 3.19 -5.20 8.11
CA ASN A 4 2.32 -6.22 8.70
C ASN A 4 1.66 -7.09 7.61
N GLY A 5 0.89 -8.11 8.02
CA GLY A 5 0.24 -9.02 7.06
C GLY A 5 -0.77 -8.35 6.14
N GLU A 6 -1.53 -7.39 6.64
CA GLU A 6 -2.56 -6.66 5.88
C GLU A 6 -1.92 -5.70 4.86
N GLU A 7 -0.85 -5.00 5.25
CA GLU A 7 -0.05 -4.14 4.37
C GLU A 7 0.60 -4.95 3.25
N ARG A 8 1.11 -6.15 3.55
CA ARG A 8 1.63 -7.07 2.54
C ARG A 8 0.55 -7.56 1.60
N MET A 9 -0.66 -7.80 2.09
CA MET A 9 -1.81 -8.13 1.24
C MET A 9 -2.16 -6.97 0.30
N LEU A 10 -2.16 -5.73 0.80
CA LEU A 10 -2.35 -4.54 -0.04
C LEU A 10 -1.24 -4.41 -1.10
N MET A 11 0.01 -4.69 -0.75
CA MET A 11 1.12 -4.73 -1.71
C MET A 11 0.89 -5.80 -2.78
N MET A 12 0.45 -6.99 -2.41
CA MET A 12 0.19 -8.07 -3.38
C MET A 12 -0.93 -7.70 -4.36
N LEU A 13 -2.00 -7.05 -3.87
CA LEU A 13 -3.18 -6.74 -4.68
C LEU A 13 -3.03 -5.50 -5.56
N TYR A 14 -2.31 -4.48 -5.08
CA TYR A 14 -2.32 -3.14 -5.68
C TYR A 14 -0.96 -2.66 -6.19
N ASN A 15 0.10 -3.48 -6.15
CA ASN A 15 1.43 -3.03 -6.58
C ASN A 15 1.62 -3.15 -8.10
N PRO A 16 1.70 -2.04 -8.86
CA PRO A 16 2.00 -2.07 -10.30
C PRO A 16 3.52 -2.14 -10.61
N GLY A 17 4.35 -2.37 -9.59
CA GLY A 17 5.81 -2.49 -9.70
C GLY A 17 6.60 -1.24 -9.30
N THR A 18 5.94 -0.17 -8.83
CA THR A 18 6.62 1.05 -8.34
C THR A 18 5.97 1.58 -7.07
N ARG A 19 6.77 2.21 -6.20
CA ARG A 19 6.28 2.82 -4.94
C ARG A 19 5.20 3.86 -5.17
N LEU A 20 5.44 4.77 -6.12
CA LEU A 20 4.48 5.81 -6.48
C LEU A 20 3.21 5.22 -7.11
N GLY A 21 3.35 4.20 -7.97
CA GLY A 21 2.21 3.51 -8.56
C GLY A 21 1.36 2.83 -7.49
N LEU A 22 1.96 2.11 -6.54
CA LEU A 22 1.24 1.51 -5.42
C LEU A 22 0.48 2.56 -4.60
N MET A 23 1.10 3.70 -4.29
CA MET A 23 0.41 4.79 -3.60
C MET A 23 -0.79 5.32 -4.40
N GLN A 24 -0.68 5.41 -5.72
CA GLN A 24 -1.76 5.87 -6.59
C GLN A 24 -2.93 4.86 -6.62
N GLU A 25 -2.64 3.57 -6.76
CA GLU A 25 -3.66 2.51 -6.74
C GLU A 25 -4.40 2.46 -5.39
N LEU A 26 -3.70 2.62 -4.27
CA LEU A 26 -4.33 2.68 -2.95
C LEU A 26 -5.22 3.91 -2.79
N ARG A 27 -4.81 5.07 -3.30
CA ARG A 27 -5.64 6.29 -3.30
C ARG A 27 -6.88 6.13 -4.19
N LEU A 28 -6.73 5.48 -5.33
CA LEU A 28 -7.84 5.19 -6.22
C LEU A 28 -8.84 4.23 -5.54
N MET A 29 -8.35 3.18 -4.88
CA MET A 29 -9.18 2.25 -4.11
C MET A 29 -9.96 2.98 -3.00
N GLN A 30 -9.33 3.89 -2.27
CA GLN A 30 -10.01 4.71 -1.25
C GLN A 30 -11.17 5.53 -1.81
N CYS A 31 -11.11 6.00 -3.06
CA CYS A 31 -12.21 6.72 -3.69
C CYS A 31 -13.44 5.83 -3.96
N TYR A 32 -13.29 4.51 -3.95
CA TYR A 32 -14.38 3.55 -4.14
C TYR A 32 -14.93 2.99 -2.83
N LEU A 33 -14.29 3.28 -1.69
CA LEU A 33 -14.76 2.83 -0.38
C LEU A 33 -16.06 3.53 0.01
N LEU A 34 -16.97 2.77 0.59
CA LEU A 34 -18.16 3.32 1.21
C LEU A 34 -17.79 4.08 2.51
N PRO A 35 -18.60 5.07 2.93
CA PRO A 35 -18.30 5.85 4.14
C PRO A 35 -18.16 5.04 5.43
N ASP A 36 -18.75 3.85 5.49
CA ASP A 36 -18.69 2.91 6.61
C ASP A 36 -17.48 1.96 6.56
N GLU A 37 -16.75 1.90 5.45
CA GLU A 37 -15.53 1.09 5.29
C GLU A 37 -14.28 1.81 5.83
N THR A 38 -14.39 2.36 7.03
CA THR A 38 -13.34 3.21 7.64
C THR A 38 -12.08 2.44 8.00
N ALA A 39 -12.21 1.15 8.37
CA ALA A 39 -11.05 0.33 8.74
C ALA A 39 -10.07 0.14 7.58
N LEU A 40 -10.59 -0.14 6.37
CA LEU A 40 -9.76 -0.28 5.18
C LEU A 40 -9.18 1.06 4.73
N HIS A 41 -9.94 2.15 4.88
CA HIS A 41 -9.45 3.50 4.63
C HIS A 41 -8.29 3.87 5.59
N GLU A 42 -8.43 3.63 6.89
CA GLU A 42 -7.39 3.90 7.89
C GLU A 42 -6.14 3.05 7.67
N LEU A 43 -6.32 1.76 7.36
CA LEU A 43 -5.22 0.85 7.04
C LEU A 43 -4.43 1.35 5.82
N SER A 44 -5.15 1.64 4.72
CA SER A 44 -4.51 2.12 3.48
C SER A 44 -3.86 3.49 3.67
N GLU A 45 -4.42 4.39 4.47
CA GLU A 45 -3.77 5.66 4.81
C GLU A 45 -2.49 5.46 5.62
N CYS A 46 -2.54 4.65 6.68
CA CYS A 46 -1.34 4.33 7.48
C CYS A 46 -0.24 3.73 6.60
N PHE A 47 -0.63 2.87 5.67
CA PHE A 47 0.30 2.24 4.75
C PHE A 47 0.90 3.24 3.75
N ILE A 48 0.09 4.13 3.18
CA ILE A 48 0.57 5.22 2.30
C ILE A 48 1.56 6.14 3.02
N GLU A 49 1.33 6.47 4.28
CA GLU A 49 2.29 7.28 5.06
C GLU A 49 3.63 6.56 5.24
N LYS A 50 3.61 5.24 5.47
CA LYS A 50 4.86 4.45 5.47
C LYS A 50 5.56 4.50 4.10
N LEU A 51 4.81 4.34 3.00
CA LEU A 51 5.35 4.43 1.64
C LEU A 51 5.93 5.82 1.32
N LYS A 52 5.44 6.90 1.93
CA LYS A 52 6.03 8.24 1.78
C LYS A 52 7.39 8.38 2.45
N LEU A 53 7.62 7.63 3.53
CA LEU A 53 8.85 7.67 4.32
C LEU A 53 9.96 6.78 3.76
N MET A 54 9.68 5.97 2.74
CA MET A 54 10.68 5.14 2.07
C MET A 54 11.07 5.68 0.70
N THR A 55 12.30 5.35 0.30
CA THR A 55 12.85 5.62 -1.02
C THR A 55 12.44 4.55 -2.03
N ASP A 56 12.57 4.85 -3.31
CA ASP A 56 12.32 3.87 -4.38
C ASP A 56 13.32 2.69 -4.32
N ALA A 57 14.55 2.94 -3.84
CA ALA A 57 15.55 1.89 -3.63
C ALA A 57 15.13 0.90 -2.54
N GLU A 58 14.73 1.39 -1.36
CA GLU A 58 14.22 0.55 -0.26
C GLU A 58 12.95 -0.21 -0.68
N PHE A 59 12.09 0.41 -1.49
CA PHE A 59 10.92 -0.25 -2.04
C PHE A 59 11.30 -1.38 -2.99
N SER A 60 12.30 -1.19 -3.86
CA SER A 60 12.76 -2.21 -4.80
C SER A 60 13.41 -3.43 -4.12
N GLU A 61 14.00 -3.22 -2.94
CA GLU A 61 14.56 -4.29 -2.10
C GLU A 61 13.48 -5.01 -1.26
N THR A 62 12.26 -4.47 -1.19
CA THR A 62 11.17 -5.10 -0.45
C THR A 62 10.74 -6.37 -1.17
N GLU A 63 10.85 -7.51 -0.49
CA GLU A 63 10.33 -8.77 -1.01
C GLU A 63 8.80 -8.75 -0.98
N PHE A 64 8.21 -8.74 -2.17
CA PHE A 64 6.78 -8.95 -2.36
C PHE A 64 6.49 -10.45 -2.28
N PRO A 65 5.39 -10.87 -1.62
CA PRO A 65 4.90 -12.23 -1.83
C PRO A 65 4.56 -12.36 -3.32
N LEU A 66 5.42 -13.06 -4.05
CA LEU A 66 5.14 -13.51 -5.40
C LEU A 66 3.93 -14.45 -5.33
N GLU A 67 3.04 -14.37 -6.33
CA GLU A 67 1.94 -15.33 -6.51
C GLU A 67 2.43 -16.79 -6.50
#